data_AF-A0A7X0NW01-F1
#
_entry.id   AF-A0A7X0NW01-F1
#
_cell.length_a   1.000
_cell.length_b   1.000
_cell.length_c   1.000
_cell.angle_alpha   90.00
_cell.angle_beta   90.00
_cell.angle_gamma   90.00
#
_symmetry.space_group_name_H-M   'P 1'
#
loop_
_entity.id
_entity.type
_entity.pdbx_description
1 polymer ?
#
loop_
_entity_poly.entity_id
_entity_poly.type
_entity_poly.pdbx_seq_one_letter_code
_entity_poly.pdbx_strand_id
1 'polypeptide(L)'
;MIKGTLRAVLISALVMAGLAITTRPAAAGGCGSPGCGGEVSNNTSRYIQIANCWYESDGYWYQEGDHLSCTGAPVRIGNVPDARIGLAPGDWSSEGQYSAYYDTDAVKFPGGCRTTYHWWGTLQSVEDRRNKPALWVRIFDPEHIYIDNITCP
;
A
#
# COMPACT_ATOMS: atom_id res chain seq x y z
N MET A 1 -39.16 -28.79 62.30
CA MET A 1 -38.81 -29.81 61.28
C MET A 1 -38.89 -29.17 59.90
N ILE A 2 -37.76 -28.72 59.36
CA ILE A 2 -37.70 -28.09 58.03
C ILE A 2 -37.33 -29.19 57.03
N LYS A 3 -38.28 -29.56 56.16
CA LYS A 3 -38.05 -30.46 55.03
C LYS A 3 -37.21 -29.72 53.99
N GLY A 4 -36.12 -30.37 53.59
CA GLY A 4 -35.13 -29.80 52.70
C GLY A 4 -35.43 -29.96 51.21
N THR A 5 -34.48 -29.37 50.48
CA THR A 5 -34.00 -29.69 49.13
C THR A 5 -34.99 -29.62 47.98
N LEU A 6 -34.75 -28.70 47.04
CA LEU A 6 -34.35 -29.11 45.70
C LEU A 6 -33.58 -27.99 44.98
N ARG A 7 -32.50 -28.42 44.32
CA ARG A 7 -31.49 -27.63 43.62
C ARG A 7 -31.99 -27.22 42.23
N ALA A 8 -31.62 -26.03 41.78
CA ALA A 8 -31.33 -25.78 40.37
C ALA A 8 -30.40 -24.56 40.28
N VAL A 9 -29.09 -24.80 40.24
CA VAL A 9 -28.11 -23.77 39.87
C VAL A 9 -28.12 -23.71 38.36
N LEU A 10 -28.72 -22.66 37.79
CA LEU A 10 -28.58 -22.31 36.38
C LEU A 10 -27.13 -21.87 36.14
N ILE A 11 -26.34 -22.73 35.49
CA ILE A 11 -25.06 -22.33 34.93
C ILE A 11 -25.37 -21.80 33.53
N SER A 12 -25.50 -20.48 33.40
CA SER A 12 -25.54 -19.82 32.10
C SER A 12 -24.18 -19.98 31.45
N ALA A 13 -24.07 -20.94 30.52
CA ALA A 13 -22.92 -21.06 29.65
C ALA A 13 -22.85 -19.81 28.77
N LEU A 14 -21.91 -18.92 29.10
CA LEU A 14 -21.55 -17.78 28.27
C LEU A 14 -20.92 -18.34 26.99
N VAL A 15 -21.72 -18.54 25.94
CA VAL A 15 -21.19 -18.73 24.59
C VAL A 15 -20.69 -17.36 24.16
N MET A 16 -19.44 -17.04 24.48
CA MET A 16 -18.72 -16.03 23.73
C MET A 16 -18.56 -16.59 22.32
N ALA A 17 -19.56 -16.33 21.47
CA ALA A 17 -19.38 -16.34 20.04
C ALA A 17 -18.31 -15.28 19.77
N GLY A 18 -17.04 -15.70 19.81
CA GLY A 18 -15.96 -14.92 19.28
C GLY A 18 -16.33 -14.68 17.83
N LEU A 19 -16.78 -13.47 17.52
CA LEU A 19 -16.66 -12.96 16.17
C LEU A 19 -15.17 -13.07 15.87
N ALA A 20 -14.79 -14.10 15.13
CA ALA A 20 -13.60 -14.07 14.33
C ALA A 20 -13.82 -12.94 13.33
N ILE A 21 -13.54 -11.71 13.77
CA ILE A 21 -13.29 -10.61 12.87
C ILE A 21 -12.03 -11.05 12.16
N THR A 22 -12.20 -11.64 10.98
CA THR A 22 -11.11 -11.71 10.03
C THR A 22 -10.81 -10.26 9.72
N THR A 23 -9.86 -9.67 10.43
CA THR A 23 -9.26 -8.41 10.04
C THR A 23 -8.62 -8.72 8.70
N ARG A 24 -9.34 -8.44 7.61
CA ARG A 24 -8.67 -8.17 6.36
C ARG A 24 -7.69 -7.06 6.72
N PRO A 25 -6.37 -7.26 6.59
CA PRO A 25 -5.47 -6.12 6.67
C PRO A 25 -5.99 -5.10 5.66
N ALA A 26 -6.05 -3.84 6.05
CA ALA A 26 -6.49 -2.79 5.14
C ALA A 26 -5.53 -2.77 3.95
N ALA A 27 -5.95 -3.44 2.89
CA ALA A 27 -5.34 -3.50 1.57
C ALA A 27 -6.52 -3.38 0.60
N ALA A 28 -6.43 -2.40 -0.29
CA ALA A 28 -7.41 -2.05 -1.32
C ALA A 28 -8.87 -1.99 -0.84
N GLY A 29 -9.34 -0.82 -0.37
CA GLY A 29 -10.80 -0.70 -0.11
C GLY A 29 -11.34 0.50 0.65
N GLY A 30 -10.53 1.51 1.00
CA GLY A 30 -11.06 2.75 1.59
C GLY A 30 -11.61 3.72 0.54
N CYS A 31 -10.98 3.72 -0.64
CA CYS A 31 -11.31 4.68 -1.68
C CYS A 31 -12.26 4.11 -2.74
N GLY A 32 -13.48 4.65 -2.80
CA GLY A 32 -14.48 4.31 -3.82
C GLY A 32 -14.48 5.21 -5.05
N SER A 33 -13.61 6.22 -5.10
CA SER A 33 -13.55 7.23 -6.17
C SER A 33 -12.15 7.35 -6.76
N PRO A 34 -12.00 7.59 -8.07
CA PRO A 34 -10.73 8.02 -8.66
C PRO A 34 -10.05 9.13 -7.85
N GLY A 35 -8.74 8.99 -7.58
CA GLY A 35 -7.94 10.02 -6.93
C GLY A 35 -8.21 10.20 -5.44
N CYS A 36 -8.60 9.14 -4.72
CA CYS A 36 -8.53 9.20 -3.26
C CYS A 36 -7.59 8.12 -2.73
N GLY A 37 -6.69 8.51 -1.83
CA GLY A 37 -5.51 7.74 -1.55
C GLY A 37 -4.22 8.47 -1.88
N GLY A 38 -3.14 7.71 -1.82
CA GLY A 38 -1.80 8.19 -2.13
C GLY A 38 -1.62 8.53 -3.61
N GLU A 39 -0.77 9.50 -3.89
CA GLU A 39 -0.51 9.98 -5.24
C GLU A 39 0.98 9.96 -5.58
N VAL A 40 1.29 9.65 -6.84
CA VAL A 40 2.66 9.62 -7.35
C VAL A 40 2.75 10.38 -8.66
N SER A 41 3.68 11.32 -8.75
CA SER A 41 4.07 11.93 -10.02
C SER A 41 5.44 11.44 -10.45
N ASN A 42 5.56 11.08 -11.72
CA ASN A 42 6.81 10.63 -12.31
C ASN A 42 7.44 11.74 -13.15
N ASN A 43 8.30 12.56 -12.53
CA ASN A 43 9.02 13.63 -13.23
C ASN A 43 10.29 13.13 -13.93
N THR A 44 10.54 11.81 -13.93
CA THR A 44 11.73 11.21 -14.53
C THR A 44 11.54 10.91 -16.02
N SER A 45 12.62 10.51 -16.69
CA SER A 45 12.59 10.04 -18.09
C SER A 45 12.31 8.54 -18.26
N ARG A 46 11.95 7.82 -17.20
CA ARG A 46 11.70 6.36 -17.22
C ARG A 46 10.41 5.98 -16.53
N TYR A 47 9.89 4.80 -16.81
CA TYR A 47 8.76 4.25 -16.06
C TYR A 47 9.18 3.99 -14.61
N ILE A 48 8.29 4.32 -13.68
CA ILE A 48 8.42 3.94 -12.27
C ILE A 48 7.32 2.93 -11.92
N GLN A 49 7.60 1.99 -11.02
CA GLN A 49 6.58 1.04 -10.59
C GLN A 49 5.85 1.58 -9.37
N ILE A 50 4.53 1.49 -9.40
CA ILE A 50 3.65 1.81 -8.28
C ILE A 50 2.68 0.64 -8.03
N ALA A 51 2.15 0.54 -6.82
CA ALA A 51 1.18 -0.48 -6.42
C ALA A 51 0.02 0.15 -5.63
N ASN A 52 -1.16 -0.48 -5.71
CA ASN A 52 -2.39 -0.10 -4.99
C ASN A 52 -2.68 -1.12 -3.87
N CYS A 53 -1.61 -1.60 -3.26
CA CYS A 53 -1.67 -2.47 -2.10
C CYS A 53 -0.45 -2.28 -1.20
N TRP A 54 -0.66 -2.49 0.09
CA TRP A 54 0.38 -2.61 1.11
C TRP A 54 -0.16 -3.45 2.27
N TYR A 55 0.52 -4.52 2.69
CA TYR A 55 0.12 -5.23 3.91
C TYR A 55 0.88 -4.71 5.12
N GLU A 56 0.20 -4.56 6.27
CA GLU A 56 0.86 -4.17 7.52
C GLU A 56 1.96 -5.15 7.95
N SER A 57 1.87 -6.41 7.52
CA SER A 57 2.90 -7.44 7.72
C SER A 57 4.16 -7.24 6.87
N ASP A 58 4.10 -6.43 5.81
CA ASP A 58 5.25 -6.12 4.94
C ASP A 58 6.21 -5.10 5.57
N GLY A 59 5.92 -4.66 6.79
CA GLY A 59 6.64 -3.61 7.50
C GLY A 59 5.82 -2.32 7.55
N TYR A 60 6.19 -1.44 8.48
CA TYR A 60 5.37 -0.26 8.74
C TYR A 60 5.53 0.83 7.66
N TRP A 61 6.72 0.94 7.05
CA TRP A 61 7.07 2.07 6.16
C TRP A 61 7.76 1.68 4.84
N TYR A 62 8.43 0.53 4.78
CA TYR A 62 9.16 0.09 3.58
C TYR A 62 9.30 -1.43 3.50
N GLN A 63 9.50 -1.96 2.29
CA GLN A 63 9.82 -3.36 2.02
C GLN A 63 10.94 -3.46 0.99
N GLU A 64 11.98 -4.25 1.26
CA GLU A 64 13.04 -4.52 0.28
C GLU A 64 12.64 -5.64 -0.68
N GLY A 65 13.06 -5.51 -1.95
CA GLY A 65 12.86 -6.52 -2.97
C GLY A 65 12.19 -5.98 -4.23
N ASP A 66 12.18 -6.80 -5.27
CA ASP A 66 11.63 -6.41 -6.56
C ASP A 66 10.10 -6.45 -6.64
N HIS A 67 9.47 -7.13 -5.69
CA HIS A 67 8.04 -7.41 -5.66
C HIS A 67 7.51 -7.13 -4.26
N LEU A 68 6.34 -6.49 -4.18
CA LEU A 68 5.53 -6.49 -2.97
C LEU A 68 4.78 -7.81 -2.87
N SER A 69 4.61 -8.32 -1.65
CA SER A 69 3.92 -9.60 -1.42
C SER A 69 2.44 -9.55 -1.84
N CYS A 70 1.83 -8.36 -1.78
CA CYS A 70 0.45 -8.11 -2.20
C CYS A 70 0.28 -8.01 -3.71
N THR A 71 1.34 -7.72 -4.49
CA THR A 71 1.15 -7.45 -5.91
C THR A 71 0.94 -8.74 -6.71
N GLY A 72 -0.15 -8.79 -7.46
CA GLY A 72 -0.38 -9.77 -8.52
C GLY A 72 0.48 -9.53 -9.76
N ALA A 73 0.10 -10.14 -10.88
CA ALA A 73 0.76 -9.89 -12.16
C ALA A 73 0.69 -8.39 -12.53
N PRO A 74 1.75 -7.81 -13.12
CA PRO A 74 1.73 -6.41 -13.51
C PRO A 74 0.61 -6.18 -14.53
N VAL A 75 -0.21 -5.16 -14.27
CA VAL A 75 -1.28 -4.74 -15.19
C VAL A 75 -0.85 -3.47 -15.90
N ARG A 76 -1.38 -3.25 -17.11
CA ARG A 76 -1.04 -2.07 -17.89
C ARG A 76 -1.79 -0.85 -17.36
N ILE A 77 -3.11 -0.96 -17.25
CA ILE A 77 -4.07 0.03 -16.77
C ILE A 77 -5.30 -0.75 -16.32
N GLY A 78 -5.97 -0.34 -15.24
CA GLY A 78 -7.29 -0.89 -14.88
C GLY A 78 -7.59 -0.84 -13.38
N ASN A 79 -8.86 -1.01 -13.06
CA ASN A 79 -9.36 -1.16 -11.69
C ASN A 79 -9.20 -2.61 -11.23
N VAL A 80 -7.96 -3.02 -11.00
CA VAL A 80 -7.64 -4.35 -10.49
C VAL A 80 -7.14 -4.17 -9.05
N PRO A 81 -7.73 -4.85 -8.06
CA PRO A 81 -7.18 -4.84 -6.71
C PRO A 81 -5.79 -5.49 -6.72
N ASP A 82 -4.92 -5.11 -5.78
CA ASP A 82 -3.62 -5.77 -5.59
C ASP A 82 -2.74 -5.76 -6.86
N ALA A 83 -2.80 -4.66 -7.59
CA ALA A 83 -2.13 -4.43 -8.85
C ALA A 83 -0.80 -3.69 -8.69
N ARG A 84 0.09 -3.97 -9.64
CA ARG A 84 1.31 -3.20 -9.88
C ARG A 84 1.29 -2.67 -11.30
N ILE A 85 1.58 -1.38 -11.47
CA ILE A 85 1.64 -0.74 -12.79
C ILE A 85 2.96 0.01 -12.99
N GLY A 86 3.29 0.25 -14.26
CA GLY A 86 4.33 1.20 -14.64
C GLY A 86 3.72 2.56 -14.92
N LEU A 87 4.03 3.55 -14.10
CA LEU A 87 3.67 4.95 -14.31
C LEU A 87 4.66 5.57 -15.32
N ALA A 88 4.15 6.07 -16.43
CA ALA A 88 4.97 6.58 -17.52
C ALA A 88 5.70 7.89 -17.16
N PRO A 89 6.79 8.24 -17.88
CA PRO A 89 7.44 9.55 -17.75
C PRO A 89 6.47 10.71 -17.95
N GLY A 90 6.46 11.67 -17.03
CA GLY A 90 5.61 12.86 -17.07
C GLY A 90 4.17 12.64 -16.58
N ASP A 91 3.80 11.42 -16.22
CA ASP A 91 2.44 11.10 -15.79
C ASP A 91 2.25 11.17 -14.27
N TRP A 92 0.98 11.30 -13.88
CA TRP A 92 0.50 11.32 -12.51
C TRP A 92 -0.51 10.19 -12.31
N SER A 93 -0.37 9.44 -11.21
CA SER A 93 -1.18 8.25 -10.95
C SER A 93 -2.68 8.49 -10.80
N SER A 94 -3.13 9.71 -10.50
CA SER A 94 -4.56 10.04 -10.37
C SER A 94 -5.16 10.72 -11.61
N GLU A 95 -4.38 10.99 -12.66
CA GLU A 95 -4.84 11.72 -13.84
C GLU A 95 -4.80 10.91 -15.15
N GLY A 96 -5.55 11.40 -16.14
CA GLY A 96 -5.50 10.94 -17.52
C GLY A 96 -5.77 9.43 -17.68
N GLN A 97 -4.81 8.71 -18.25
CA GLN A 97 -4.90 7.28 -18.53
C GLN A 97 -4.90 6.39 -17.28
N TYR A 98 -4.51 6.94 -16.12
CA TYR A 98 -4.50 6.24 -14.83
C TYR A 98 -5.68 6.62 -13.94
N SER A 99 -6.65 7.38 -14.44
CA SER A 99 -7.87 7.75 -13.69
C SER A 99 -8.68 6.59 -13.12
N ALA A 100 -8.49 5.35 -13.60
CA ALA A 100 -9.09 4.13 -13.03
C ALA A 100 -8.23 3.48 -11.92
N TYR A 101 -7.09 4.07 -11.58
CA TYR A 101 -6.20 3.66 -10.51
C TYR A 101 -6.64 4.39 -9.23
N TYR A 102 -7.26 3.64 -8.32
CA TYR A 102 -8.02 4.21 -7.21
C TYR A 102 -7.13 4.86 -6.16
N ASP A 103 -6.06 4.15 -5.77
CA ASP A 103 -5.18 4.49 -4.66
C ASP A 103 -3.74 4.08 -4.99
N THR A 104 -2.75 4.92 -4.70
CA THR A 104 -1.34 4.54 -4.79
C THR A 104 -0.79 4.30 -3.39
N ASP A 105 -0.80 3.06 -2.94
CA ASP A 105 -0.30 2.66 -1.62
C ASP A 105 1.23 2.54 -1.57
N ALA A 106 1.88 2.39 -2.72
CA ALA A 106 3.32 2.15 -2.76
C ALA A 106 4.00 2.64 -4.03
N VAL A 107 5.26 3.06 -3.88
CA VAL A 107 6.16 3.37 -4.99
C VAL A 107 7.48 2.60 -4.86
N LYS A 108 8.01 2.12 -5.99
CA LYS A 108 9.28 1.39 -6.06
C LYS A 108 10.44 2.31 -6.38
N PHE A 109 11.44 2.32 -5.50
CA PHE A 109 12.76 2.89 -5.73
C PHE A 109 13.67 1.79 -6.31
N PRO A 110 14.11 1.92 -7.58
CA PRO A 110 14.80 0.82 -8.26
C PRO A 110 16.14 0.46 -7.61
N GLY A 111 16.39 -0.85 -7.47
CA GLY A 111 17.70 -1.36 -7.06
C GLY A 111 18.78 -0.96 -8.07
N GLY A 112 19.98 -0.72 -7.57
CA GLY A 112 21.11 -0.26 -8.40
C GLY A 112 21.06 1.22 -8.80
N CYS A 113 20.02 1.98 -8.42
CA CYS A 113 19.87 3.38 -8.81
C CYS A 113 19.87 4.32 -7.60
N ARG A 114 20.14 5.60 -7.87
CA ARG A 114 19.90 6.71 -6.95
C ARG A 114 18.61 7.40 -7.37
N THR A 115 17.67 7.50 -6.44
CA THR A 115 16.36 8.12 -6.64
C THR A 115 16.30 9.41 -5.84
N THR A 116 16.00 10.52 -6.50
CA THR A 116 15.72 11.81 -5.88
C THR A 116 14.22 12.02 -5.89
N TYR A 117 13.65 12.41 -4.76
CA TYR A 117 12.20 12.54 -4.58
C TYR A 117 11.85 13.59 -3.53
N HIS A 118 10.59 13.99 -3.47
CA HIS A 118 10.07 14.76 -2.34
C HIS A 118 8.59 14.44 -2.11
N TRP A 119 8.15 14.62 -0.87
CA TRP A 119 6.74 14.65 -0.53
C TRP A 119 6.17 16.05 -0.75
N TRP A 120 4.87 16.16 -1.00
CA TRP A 120 4.21 17.45 -1.12
C TRP A 120 4.53 18.36 0.08
N GLY A 121 5.02 19.56 -0.21
CA GLY A 121 5.35 20.55 0.81
C GLY A 121 6.63 20.25 1.61
N THR A 122 7.40 19.21 1.26
CA THR A 122 8.69 18.90 1.90
C THR A 122 9.88 19.23 1.01
N LEU A 123 11.06 19.28 1.62
CA LEU A 123 12.32 19.38 0.88
C LEU A 123 12.65 18.07 0.16
N GLN A 124 13.53 18.19 -0.83
CA GLN A 124 14.05 17.06 -1.58
C GLN A 124 14.86 16.09 -0.71
N SER A 125 14.64 14.81 -0.94
CA SER A 125 15.29 13.67 -0.32
C SER A 125 15.94 12.78 -1.38
N VAL A 126 16.84 11.90 -0.94
CA VAL A 126 17.57 10.98 -1.80
C VAL A 126 17.52 9.58 -1.18
N GLU A 127 17.00 8.61 -1.93
CA GLU A 127 17.26 7.20 -1.65
C GLU A 127 18.36 6.69 -2.57
N ASP A 128 19.42 6.13 -1.97
CA ASP A 128 20.51 5.51 -2.71
C ASP A 128 20.45 3.99 -2.59
N ARG A 129 19.94 3.35 -3.65
CA ARG A 129 19.88 1.89 -3.80
C ARG A 129 21.00 1.33 -4.68
N ARG A 130 22.07 2.10 -4.96
CA ARG A 130 23.25 1.55 -5.65
C ARG A 130 23.84 0.43 -4.79
N ASN A 131 24.07 -0.73 -5.41
CA ASN A 131 24.52 -1.97 -4.74
C ASN A 131 23.55 -2.53 -3.68
N LYS A 132 22.27 -2.13 -3.72
CA LYS A 132 21.20 -2.64 -2.84
C LYS A 132 20.02 -3.15 -3.67
N PRO A 133 19.18 -4.05 -3.12
CA PRO A 133 17.95 -4.43 -3.79
C PRO A 133 17.02 -3.22 -3.97
N ALA A 134 15.98 -3.36 -4.78
CA ALA A 134 14.94 -2.34 -4.84
C ALA A 134 14.26 -2.15 -3.46
N LEU A 135 13.65 -0.99 -3.27
CA LEU A 135 12.91 -0.63 -2.08
C LEU A 135 11.51 -0.18 -2.48
N TRP A 136 10.49 -0.78 -1.90
CA TRP A 136 9.14 -0.25 -1.93
C TRP A 136 8.92 0.63 -0.72
N VAL A 137 8.39 1.82 -0.94
CA VAL A 137 8.05 2.78 0.11
C VAL A 137 6.54 2.91 0.15
N ARG A 138 5.98 2.80 1.35
CA ARG A 138 4.55 3.00 1.59
C ARG A 138 4.19 4.47 1.41
N ILE A 139 3.05 4.71 0.79
CA ILE A 139 2.41 6.02 0.69
C ILE A 139 1.12 5.94 1.51
N PHE A 140 0.86 6.94 2.35
CA PHE A 140 -0.37 7.00 3.12
C PHE A 140 -1.36 7.96 2.43
N ASP A 141 -2.66 7.76 2.62
CA ASP A 141 -3.68 8.74 2.23
C ASP A 141 -3.71 9.88 3.26
N PRO A 142 -3.65 11.18 2.88
CA PRO A 142 -3.57 11.77 1.53
C PRO A 142 -2.17 12.35 1.20
N GLU A 143 -1.15 11.51 1.09
CA GLU A 143 0.21 11.92 0.74
C GLU A 143 0.46 11.86 -0.76
N HIS A 144 1.23 12.83 -1.26
CA HIS A 144 1.71 12.86 -2.64
C HIS A 144 3.23 12.84 -2.64
N ILE A 145 3.82 11.88 -3.36
CA ILE A 145 5.26 11.81 -3.65
C ILE A 145 5.58 12.14 -5.10
N TYR A 146 6.60 12.96 -5.29
CA TYR A 146 7.20 13.29 -6.58
C TYR A 146 8.51 12.52 -6.74
N ILE A 147 8.62 11.73 -7.81
CA ILE A 147 9.90 11.14 -8.20
C ILE A 147 10.59 12.07 -9.19
N ASP A 148 11.53 12.86 -8.68
CA ASP A 148 12.17 13.95 -9.42
C ASP A 148 13.19 13.46 -10.44
N ASN A 149 14.00 12.47 -10.04
CA ASN A 149 15.05 11.94 -10.89
C ASN A 149 15.44 10.53 -10.45
N ILE A 150 15.82 9.68 -11.41
CA ILE A 150 16.43 8.38 -11.16
C ILE A 150 17.68 8.28 -12.02
N THR A 151 18.82 8.03 -11.38
CA THR A 151 20.10 7.83 -12.06
C THR A 151 20.66 6.47 -11.71
N CYS A 152 20.94 5.65 -12.72
CA CYS A 152 21.54 4.34 -12.58
C CYS A 152 22.95 4.35 -13.24
N PRO A 153 23.87 3.49 -12.82
CA PRO A 153 25.18 3.31 -13.46
C PRO A 153 25.10 2.98 -14.95
#